data_AF-A0A0F7FW75-F1
#
_entry.id   AF-A0A0F7FW75-F1
#
_cell.length_a   1.000
_cell.length_b   1.000
_cell.length_c   1.000
_cell.angle_alpha   90.00
_cell.angle_beta   90.00
_cell.angle_gamma   90.00
#
_symmetry.space_group_name_H-M   'P 1'
#
loop_
_entity.id
_entity.type
_entity.pdbx_description
1 polymer ?
#
loop_
_entity_poly.entity_id
_entity_poly.type
_entity_poly.pdbx_seq_one_letter_code
_entity_poly.pdbx_strand_id
1 'polypeptide(L)' 'MALPRAVVTLAVPGGRQLEKTRSADDGGFQVRAPGEGDYLLAAFSPQLGAQSVTVSLDGRPVEVEFRIDVPGTMVP' A
#
# COMPACT_ATOMS: atom_id res chain seq x y z
N MET A 1 11.79 -4.83 -8.18
CA MET A 1 12.63 -3.65 -7.86
C MET A 1 11.96 -2.89 -6.74
N ALA A 2 12.72 -2.32 -5.80
CA ALA A 2 12.16 -1.50 -4.73
C ALA A 2 11.47 -0.25 -5.30
N LEU A 3 10.37 0.17 -4.68
CA LEU A 3 9.59 1.34 -5.06
C LEU A 3 9.77 2.41 -3.97
N PRO A 4 10.84 3.23 -4.02
CA PRO A 4 11.06 4.24 -3.01
C PRO A 4 10.08 5.41 -3.16
N ARG A 5 9.72 6.02 -2.02
CA ARG A 5 8.86 7.20 -1.94
C ARG A 5 7.46 7.02 -2.55
N ALA A 6 7.03 5.79 -2.79
CA ALA A 6 5.65 5.49 -3.17
C ALA A 6 4.73 5.95 -2.04
N VAL A 7 3.64 6.61 -2.40
CA VAL A 7 2.64 7.06 -1.43
C VAL A 7 1.83 5.84 -0.99
N VAL A 8 1.82 5.56 0.31
CA VAL A 8 0.99 4.48 0.86
C VAL A 8 -0.08 5.09 1.74
N THR A 9 -1.34 4.70 1.53
CA THR A 9 -2.48 5.19 2.29
C THR A 9 -3.24 4.03 2.92
N LEU A 10 -3.73 4.26 4.14
CA LEU A 10 -4.71 3.39 4.80
C LEU A 10 -6.04 4.14 4.89
N ALA A 11 -7.11 3.48 4.49
CA ALA A 11 -8.47 4.00 4.54
C ALA A 11 -9.43 2.96 5.09
N VAL A 12 -10.57 3.40 5.62
CA VAL A 12 -11.70 2.49 5.88
C VAL A 12 -12.41 2.12 4.57
N PRO A 13 -13.10 0.98 4.52
CA PRO A 13 -14.08 0.68 3.49
C PRO A 13 -15.06 1.86 3.34
N GLY A 14 -15.23 2.37 2.12
CA GLY A 14 -15.95 3.63 1.86
C GLY A 14 -15.03 4.84 1.60
N GLY A 15 -13.71 4.67 1.68
CA GLY A 15 -12.73 5.59 1.08
C GLY A 15 -12.26 6.74 1.96
N ARG A 16 -12.71 6.82 3.22
CA ARG A 16 -12.16 7.79 4.17
C ARG A 16 -10.74 7.38 4.58
N GLN A 17 -9.76 8.15 4.11
CA GLN A 17 -8.35 7.96 4.48
C GLN A 17 -8.14 8.25 5.98
N LEU A 18 -7.36 7.39 6.62
CA LEU A 18 -6.97 7.46 8.03
C LEU A 18 -5.53 7.89 8.18
N GLU A 19 -4.64 7.27 7.39
CA GLU A 19 -3.20 7.51 7.47
C GLU A 19 -2.58 7.54 6.07
N LYS A 20 -1.45 8.24 5.97
CA LYS A 20 -0.65 8.33 4.76
C LYS A 20 0.82 8.36 5.13
N THR A 21 1.59 7.49 4.49
CA THR A 21 3.04 7.42 4.62
C THR A 21 3.70 7.39 3.23
N ARG A 22 5.03 7.24 3.21
CA ARG A 22 5.79 6.92 2.02
C ARG A 22 6.70 5.73 2.28
N SER A 23 6.93 4.91 1.27
CA SER A 23 7.93 3.85 1.33
C SER A 23 9.34 4.43 1.42
N ALA A 24 10.21 3.72 2.15
CA ALA A 24 11.63 4.01 2.28
C ALA A 24 12.40 3.61 1.02
N ASP A 25 13.72 3.83 1.02
CA ASP A 25 14.59 3.59 -0.14
C ASP A 25 14.63 2.11 -0.56
N ASP A 26 14.39 1.20 0.39
CA ASP A 26 14.26 -0.25 0.15
C ASP A 26 12.85 -0.68 -0.28
N GLY A 27 11.90 0.25 -0.36
CA GLY A 27 10.49 -0.01 -0.68
C GLY A 27 9.63 -0.40 0.53
N GLY A 28 10.23 -0.57 1.71
CA GLY A 28 9.51 -0.88 2.94
C GLY A 28 8.64 0.28 3.42
N PHE A 29 7.53 -0.02 4.07
CA PHE A 29 6.64 0.97 4.67
C PHE A 29 5.99 0.43 5.93
N GLN A 30 5.50 1.32 6.78
CA GLN A 30 4.71 1.00 7.97
C GLN A 30 3.53 1.94 8.07
N VAL A 31 2.36 1.40 8.42
CA VAL A 31 1.12 2.16 8.63
C VAL A 31 0.42 1.60 9.86
N ARG A 32 -0.22 2.46 10.65
CA ARG A 32 -0.91 2.08 11.88
C ARG A 32 -2.42 2.21 11.70
N ALA A 33 -3.11 1.09 11.79
CA ALA A 33 -4.55 1.12 11.94
C ALA A 33 -4.94 1.55 13.37
N PRO A 34 -6.06 2.28 13.54
CA PRO A 34 -6.54 2.68 14.85
C PRO A 34 -7.07 1.51 15.70
N GLY A 35 -7.38 0.37 15.09
CA GLY A 35 -7.86 -0.83 15.78
C GLY A 35 -8.10 -1.99 14.83
N GLU A 36 -8.77 -3.02 15.33
CA GLU A 36 -9.21 -4.18 14.55
C GLU A 36 -10.24 -3.82 13.47
N GLY A 37 -10.33 -4.65 12.44
CA GLY A 37 -11.30 -4.50 11.35
C GLY A 37 -10.67 -4.51 9.97
N ASP A 38 -11.50 -4.22 8.97
CA ASP A 38 -11.11 -4.20 7.56
C ASP A 38 -10.67 -2.80 7.13
N TYR A 39 -9.58 -2.76 6.37
CA TYR A 39 -9.02 -1.53 5.82
C TYR A 39 -8.65 -1.72 4.36
N LEU A 40 -8.72 -0.64 3.60
CA LEU A 40 -8.14 -0.54 2.27
C LEU A 40 -6.73 0.04 2.40
N LEU A 41 -5.73 -0.74 2.00
CA LEU A 41 -4.35 -0.28 1.88
C LEU A 41 -4.03 -0.08 0.41
N ALA A 42 -3.53 1.10 0.05
CA ALA A 42 -3.17 1.42 -1.33
C ALA A 42 -1.76 1.98 -1.42
N ALA A 43 -1.00 1.53 -2.42
CA ALA A 43 0.29 2.06 -2.78
C ALA A 43 0.20 2.74 -4.15
N PHE A 44 0.76 3.94 -4.27
CA PHE A 44 0.76 4.75 -5.47
C PHE A 44 2.16 5.24 -5.80
N SER A 45 2.57 5.00 -7.05
CA SER A 45 3.74 5.63 -7.66
C SER A 45 3.28 6.54 -8.80
N PRO A 46 3.70 7.82 -8.86
CA PRO A 46 3.35 8.71 -9.96
C PRO A 46 3.69 8.18 -11.35
N GLN A 47 4.71 7.32 -11.45
CA GLN A 47 5.20 6.78 -12.71
C GLN A 47 4.53 5.47 -13.12
N LEU A 48 4.04 4.69 -12.14
CA LEU A 48 3.58 3.31 -12.37
C LEU A 48 2.08 3.12 -12.07
N GLY A 49 1.44 4.08 -11.40
CA GLY A 49 0.04 4.00 -11.02
C GLY A 49 -0.17 3.49 -9.60
N ALA A 50 -1.35 2.93 -9.34
CA ALA A 50 -1.79 2.50 -8.02
C ALA A 50 -2.09 1.01 -7.98
N GLN A 51 -1.90 0.42 -6.80
CA GLN A 51 -2.39 -0.90 -6.42
C GLN A 51 -3.07 -0.78 -5.06
N SER A 52 -4.11 -1.58 -4.82
CA SER A 52 -4.82 -1.59 -3.55
C SER A 52 -5.22 -3.01 -3.16
N VAL A 53 -5.23 -3.26 -1.86
CA VAL A 53 -5.65 -4.53 -1.25
C VAL A 53 -6.48 -4.26 -0.01
N THR A 54 -7.41 -5.16 0.28
CA THR A 54 -8.13 -5.16 1.56
C THR A 54 -7.34 -5.98 2.57
N VAL A 55 -7.16 -5.43 3.77
CA VAL A 55 -6.45 -6.08 4.88
C VAL A 55 -7.39 -6.15 6.06
N SER A 56 -7.52 -7.34 6.64
CA SER A 56 -8.26 -7.57 7.88
C SER A 56 -7.28 -7.66 9.05
N LEU A 57 -7.50 -6.85 10.09
CA LEU A 57 -6.67 -6.85 11.30
C LEU A 57 -7.44 -7.44 12.48
N ASP A 58 -6.81 -8.40 13.16
CA ASP A 58 -7.32 -9.14 14.32
C ASP A 58 -6.48 -8.89 15.59
N GLY A 59 -5.80 -7.74 15.63
CA GLY A 59 -4.90 -7.36 16.72
C GLY A 59 -3.44 -7.78 16.50
N ARG A 60 -3.14 -8.52 15.43
CA ARG A 60 -1.77 -8.84 15.02
C ARG A 60 -1.29 -7.96 13.86
N PRO A 61 0.01 -7.63 13.79
CA PRO A 61 0.58 -7.01 12.60
C PRO A 61 0.42 -7.91 11.38
N VAL A 62 0.11 -7.33 10.23
CA VAL A 62 0.02 -8.03 8.94
C VAL A 62 1.07 -7.46 8.00
N GLU A 63 1.78 -8.34 7.31
CA GLU A 63 2.70 -7.98 6.25
C GLU A 63 1.96 -7.95 4.91
N VAL A 64 2.20 -6.90 4.12
CA VAL A 64 1.57 -6.70 2.81
C VAL A 64 2.64 -6.31 1.80
N GLU A 65 2.63 -7.01 0.66
CA GLU A 65 3.49 -6.69 -0.48
C GLU A 65 2.65 -6.11 -1.62
N PHE A 66 3.12 -5.02 -2.22
CA PHE A 66 2.55 -4.47 -3.45
C PHE A 66 3.46 -4.75 -4.63
N ARG A 67 2.87 -5.14 -5.76
CA ARG A 67 3.55 -5.26 -7.05
C ARG A 67 2.84 -4.37 -8.06
N ILE A 68 3.51 -3.32 -8.51
CA ILE A 68 2.98 -2.39 -9.51
C ILE A 68 3.69 -2.69 -10.83
N ASP A 69 2.89 -3.01 -11.85
CA ASP A 69 3.42 -3.31 -13.17
C ASP A 69 4.09 -2.09 -13.79
N VAL A 70 5.22 -2.32 -14.49
CA VAL A 70 5.90 -1.28 -15.25
C VAL A 70 5.33 -1.26 -16.67
N PRO A 71 4.66 -0.16 -17.07
CA PRO A 71 4.10 -0.04 -18.42
C PRO A 71 5.19 -0.24 -19.47
N GLY A 72 4.95 -1.09 -20.47
CA GLY A 72 5.88 -1.38 -21.56
C GLY A 72 6.75 -2.63 -21.36
N THR A 73 6.63 -3.32 -20.22
CA THR A 73 7.25 -4.65 -20.06
C THR A 73 6.34 -5.71 -20.67
N MET A 74 6.25 -5.74 -22.01
CA MET A 74 5.80 -6.96 -22.69
C MET A 74 6.86 -8.03 -22.42
N VAL A 75 6.49 -9.03 -21.61
CA VAL A 75 7.27 -10.27 -21.53
C VAL A 75 7.23 -10.93 -22.92
N PRO A 76 8.38 -11.27 -23.53
CA PRO A 76 8.40 -12.03 -24.78
C PRO A 76 7.83 -13.44 -24.62
#